data_AF-A6UP58-F1
#
_entry.id   AF-A6UP58-F1
#
_cell.length_a   1.000
_cell.length_b   1.000
_cell.length_c   1.000
_cell.angle_alpha   90.00
_cell.angle_beta   90.00
_cell.angle_gamma   90.00
#
_symmetry.space_group_name_H-M   'P 1'
#
loop_
_entity.id
_entity.type
_entity.pdbx_description
1 polymer ?
#
loop_
_entity_poly.entity_id
_entity_poly.type
_entity_poly.pdbx_seq_one_letter_code
_entity_poly.pdbx_strand_id
1 'polypeptide(L)'
;MAKENLQANLGNPKIQSVDTIYPFLNNLKSNITRKTLYELLKEDKPFLIINGQRYRVKRKELEFINENVSKDIRIPIILEFDSNYEAGTVKIEGIEEIKVISKILNKELNPFSKDNILYMYKPELREVRRVLPTATQYLFKIGID
;
A
#
# COMPACT_ATOMS: atom_id res chain seq x y z
N MET A 1 30.90 -25.62 42.97
CA MET A 1 30.55 -24.18 43.00
C MET A 1 31.58 -23.45 42.16
N ALA A 2 31.32 -22.68 41.10
CA ALA A 2 30.09 -22.35 40.41
C ALA A 2 30.42 -21.98 38.93
N LYS A 3 29.54 -22.44 38.04
CA LYS A 3 29.12 -22.01 36.70
C LYS A 3 29.95 -20.97 35.91
N GLU A 4 30.24 -21.39 34.68
CA GLU A 4 30.03 -20.69 33.39
C GLU A 4 29.71 -19.20 33.42
N ASN A 5 30.42 -18.42 32.62
CA ASN A 5 29.78 -17.44 31.73
C ASN A 5 30.69 -17.11 30.54
N LEU A 6 30.44 -17.83 29.45
CA LEU A 6 30.85 -17.51 28.10
C LEU A 6 29.98 -16.33 27.63
N GLN A 7 30.42 -15.08 27.84
CA GLN A 7 29.77 -13.95 27.16
C GLN A 7 30.41 -13.76 25.78
N ALA A 8 29.77 -14.37 24.78
CA ALA A 8 29.95 -14.01 23.39
C ALA A 8 29.52 -12.54 23.21
N ASN A 9 30.50 -11.64 23.10
CA ASN A 9 30.26 -10.31 22.55
C ASN A 9 29.99 -10.46 21.04
N LEU A 10 28.72 -10.74 20.70
CA LEU A 10 28.15 -10.42 19.39
C LEU A 10 28.04 -8.89 19.29
N GLY A 11 29.19 -8.26 19.09
CA GLY A 11 29.30 -6.83 18.81
C GLY A 11 28.69 -6.55 17.44
N ASN A 12 27.40 -6.21 17.47
CA ASN A 12 26.57 -5.52 16.48
C ASN A 12 27.30 -5.14 15.17
N PRO A 13 26.97 -5.73 14.00
CA PRO A 13 27.57 -5.29 12.75
C PRO A 13 27.22 -3.82 12.54
N LYS A 14 28.26 -2.97 12.53
CA LYS A 14 28.13 -1.54 12.23
C LYS A 14 27.27 -1.39 10.99
N ILE A 15 26.16 -0.69 11.18
CA ILE A 15 25.14 -0.34 10.21
C ILE A 15 25.81 0.50 9.11
N GLN A 16 26.42 -0.16 8.12
CA GLN A 16 26.95 0.44 6.89
C GLN A 16 25.89 0.48 5.78
N SER A 17 24.70 -0.07 6.03
CA SER A 17 23.67 -0.31 5.01
C SER A 17 22.64 0.82 4.87
N VAL A 18 22.53 1.73 5.83
CA VAL A 18 21.44 2.72 5.83
C VAL A 18 21.70 3.81 4.77
N ASP A 19 22.95 4.27 4.64
CA ASP A 19 23.36 5.25 3.62
C ASP A 19 23.27 4.71 2.18
N THR A 20 23.43 3.40 1.98
CA THR A 20 23.31 2.75 0.67
C THR A 20 21.86 2.56 0.24
N ILE A 21 20.95 2.45 1.21
CA ILE A 21 19.52 2.20 0.96
C ILE A 21 18.78 3.53 0.73
N TYR A 22 19.21 4.65 1.32
CA TYR A 22 18.54 5.95 1.15
C TYR A 22 18.35 6.41 -0.32
N PRO A 23 19.30 6.26 -1.26
CA PRO A 23 19.08 6.58 -2.66
C PRO A 23 18.04 5.68 -3.35
N PHE A 24 18.00 4.40 -3.00
CA PHE A 24 16.98 3.45 -3.46
C PHE A 24 15.59 3.82 -2.92
N LEU A 25 15.54 4.21 -1.65
CA LEU A 25 14.33 4.66 -0.97
C LEU A 25 13.84 6.05 -1.43
N ASN A 26 14.73 6.96 -1.82
CA ASN A 26 14.35 8.21 -2.47
C ASN A 26 13.76 8.00 -3.87
N ASN A 27 14.18 6.94 -4.58
CA ASN A 27 13.55 6.46 -5.82
C ASN A 27 12.21 5.72 -5.60
N LEU A 28 11.84 5.42 -4.34
CA LEU A 28 10.53 4.88 -3.96
C LEU A 28 9.44 5.96 -3.81
N LYS A 29 9.77 7.24 -4.04
CA LYS A 29 8.77 8.25 -4.38
C LYS A 29 8.12 7.88 -5.71
N SER A 30 7.17 6.97 -5.65
CA SER A 30 6.44 6.45 -6.78
C SER A 30 5.71 7.60 -7.47
N ASN A 31 6.25 8.08 -8.60
CA ASN A 31 5.58 9.09 -9.42
C ASN A 31 4.49 8.38 -10.22
N ILE A 32 3.26 8.46 -9.73
CA ILE A 32 2.09 7.80 -10.30
C ILE A 32 1.17 8.87 -10.88
N THR A 33 0.93 8.81 -12.18
CA THR A 33 -0.17 9.57 -12.79
C THR A 33 -1.48 8.85 -12.49
N ARG A 34 -2.16 9.27 -11.43
CA ARG A 34 -3.48 8.72 -11.06
C ARG A 34 -4.56 9.23 -12.02
N LYS A 35 -5.45 8.36 -12.45
CA LYS A 35 -6.67 8.69 -13.20
C LYS A 35 -7.89 8.34 -12.38
N THR A 36 -9.02 8.99 -12.64
CA THR A 36 -10.31 8.56 -12.11
C THR A 36 -10.71 7.20 -12.66
N LEU A 37 -11.55 6.48 -11.93
CA LEU A 37 -12.15 5.24 -12.41
C LEU A 37 -12.96 5.50 -13.70
N TYR A 38 -13.66 6.62 -13.78
CA TYR A 38 -14.39 7.04 -14.98
C TYR A 38 -13.49 7.09 -16.23
N GLU A 39 -12.34 7.76 -16.14
CA GLU A 39 -11.39 7.86 -17.26
C GLU A 39 -10.88 6.48 -17.68
N LEU A 40 -10.49 5.64 -16.72
CA LEU A 40 -9.96 4.31 -17.01
C LEU A 40 -10.99 3.37 -17.64
N LEU A 41 -12.26 3.45 -17.24
CA LEU A 41 -13.32 2.61 -17.81
C LEU A 41 -13.59 2.90 -19.29
N LYS A 42 -13.32 4.13 -19.74
CA LYS A 42 -13.45 4.56 -21.15
C LYS A 42 -12.30 4.12 -22.05
N GLU A 43 -11.16 3.74 -21.48
CA GLU A 43 -10.00 3.30 -22.26
C GLU A 43 -10.16 1.84 -22.72
N ASP A 44 -10.05 1.55 -24.01
CA ASP A 44 -10.06 0.16 -24.51
C ASP A 44 -9.02 -0.72 -23.78
N LYS A 45 -7.81 -0.17 -23.54
CA LYS A 45 -6.73 -0.81 -22.79
C LYS A 45 -6.30 0.07 -21.61
N PRO A 46 -6.99 -0.03 -20.45
CA PRO A 46 -6.74 0.83 -19.30
C PRO A 46 -5.31 0.72 -18.81
N PHE A 47 -4.69 1.86 -18.51
CA PHE A 47 -3.32 1.91 -18.03
C PHE A 47 -3.03 3.12 -17.14
N LEU A 48 -1.96 3.01 -16.36
CA LEU A 48 -1.36 4.09 -15.59
C LEU A 48 0.09 4.31 -16.03
N ILE A 49 0.61 5.50 -15.78
CA ILE A 49 2.05 5.77 -15.87
C ILE A 49 2.60 5.77 -14.45
N ILE A 50 3.54 4.88 -14.18
CA ILE A 50 4.24 4.74 -12.90
C ILE A 50 5.72 4.84 -13.21
N ASN A 51 6.39 5.83 -12.63
CA ASN A 51 7.82 6.10 -12.86
C ASN A 51 8.18 6.19 -14.35
N GLY A 52 7.34 6.85 -15.14
CA GLY A 52 7.52 7.03 -16.59
C GLY A 52 7.18 5.80 -17.44
N GLN A 53 6.87 4.66 -16.84
CA GLN A 53 6.54 3.43 -17.55
C GLN A 53 5.03 3.16 -17.55
N ARG A 54 4.53 2.58 -18.64
CA ARG A 54 3.12 2.20 -18.81
C ARG A 54 2.82 0.86 -18.14
N TYR A 55 1.88 0.87 -17.18
CA TYR A 55 1.37 -0.31 -16.50
C TYR A 55 -0.10 -0.53 -16.84
N ARG A 56 -0.45 -1.70 -17.34
CA ARG A 56 -1.84 -2.06 -17.65
C ARG A 56 -2.62 -2.28 -16.35
N VAL A 57 -3.83 -1.72 -16.28
CA VAL A 57 -4.80 -2.02 -15.22
C VAL A 57 -5.84 -2.99 -15.78
N LYS A 58 -6.14 -4.05 -15.03
CA LYS A 58 -7.13 -5.04 -15.47
C LYS A 58 -8.53 -4.45 -15.39
N ARG A 59 -9.25 -4.52 -16.52
CA ARG A 59 -10.64 -4.03 -16.63
C ARG A 59 -11.57 -4.63 -15.57
N LYS A 60 -11.43 -5.92 -15.28
CA LYS A 60 -12.22 -6.63 -14.24
C LYS A 60 -12.06 -6.02 -12.83
N GLU A 61 -10.86 -5.53 -12.51
CA GLU A 61 -10.59 -4.87 -11.23
C GLU A 61 -11.29 -3.50 -11.16
N LEU A 62 -11.32 -2.76 -12.28
CA LEU A 62 -12.04 -1.49 -12.39
C LEU A 62 -13.55 -1.68 -12.29
N GLU A 63 -14.08 -2.73 -12.92
CA GLU A 63 -15.50 -3.09 -12.84
C GLU A 63 -15.90 -3.43 -11.40
N PHE A 64 -15.10 -4.23 -10.70
CA PHE A 64 -15.31 -4.50 -9.28
C PHE A 64 -15.35 -3.20 -8.45
N ILE A 65 -14.41 -2.27 -8.67
CA ILE A 65 -14.42 -0.99 -7.95
C ILE A 65 -15.69 -0.20 -8.29
N ASN A 66 -16.08 -0.15 -9.56
CA ASN A 66 -17.24 0.60 -10.04
C ASN A 66 -18.57 0.11 -9.45
N GLU A 67 -18.68 -1.16 -9.09
CA GLU A 67 -19.86 -1.72 -8.45
C GLU A 67 -20.01 -1.29 -6.98
N ASN A 68 -18.94 -0.80 -6.34
CA ASN A 68 -18.90 -0.57 -4.90
C ASN A 68 -18.74 0.90 -4.50
N VAL A 69 -18.29 1.78 -5.40
CA VAL A 69 -17.96 3.19 -5.10
C VAL A 69 -18.21 4.14 -6.27
N SER A 70 -18.11 5.45 -6.01
CA SER A 70 -18.19 6.47 -7.06
C SER A 70 -17.09 6.32 -8.11
N LYS A 71 -17.40 6.69 -9.36
CA LYS A 71 -16.45 6.71 -10.48
C LYS A 71 -15.38 7.81 -10.37
N ASP A 72 -15.49 8.70 -9.40
CA ASP A 72 -14.53 9.77 -9.14
C ASP A 72 -13.30 9.29 -8.34
N ILE A 73 -13.36 8.09 -7.74
CA ILE A 73 -12.21 7.49 -7.06
C ILE A 73 -11.00 7.43 -8.00
N ARG A 74 -9.82 7.78 -7.49
CA ARG A 74 -8.58 7.77 -8.27
C ARG A 74 -7.87 6.43 -8.14
N ILE A 75 -7.36 5.92 -9.24
CA ILE A 75 -6.63 4.65 -9.32
C ILE A 75 -5.15 4.95 -9.59
N PRO A 76 -4.21 4.19 -8.97
CA PRO A 76 -4.45 3.07 -8.07
C PRO A 76 -4.86 3.54 -6.67
N ILE A 77 -5.53 2.64 -5.93
CA ILE A 77 -5.73 2.78 -4.49
C ILE A 77 -4.35 2.63 -3.84
N ILE A 78 -3.97 3.60 -3.02
CA ILE A 78 -2.65 3.63 -2.38
C ILE A 78 -2.70 2.81 -1.09
N LEU A 79 -1.76 1.88 -0.99
CA LEU A 79 -1.55 1.01 0.16
C LEU A 79 -0.26 1.47 0.84
N GLU A 80 -0.39 2.28 1.87
CA GLU A 80 0.73 2.99 2.48
C GLU A 80 1.37 2.17 3.59
N PHE A 81 2.68 1.92 3.47
CA PHE A 81 3.50 1.44 4.58
C PHE A 81 4.17 2.65 5.21
N ASP A 82 3.95 2.84 6.50
CA ASP A 82 4.62 3.86 7.29
C ASP A 82 5.49 3.17 8.35
N SER A 83 6.77 3.53 8.35
CA SER A 83 7.79 2.98 9.25
C SER A 83 7.55 3.26 10.73
N ASN A 84 6.66 4.20 11.04
CA ASN A 84 6.30 4.57 12.41
C ASN A 84 5.28 3.61 13.03
N TYR A 85 4.64 2.74 12.24
CA TYR A 85 3.74 1.70 12.74
C TYR A 85 4.46 0.36 12.89
N GLU A 86 3.85 -0.55 13.65
CA GLU A 86 4.35 -1.92 13.78
C GLU A 86 4.63 -2.55 12.41
N ALA A 87 5.76 -3.27 12.33
CA ALA A 87 6.33 -3.76 11.09
C ALA A 87 5.32 -4.55 10.25
N GLY A 88 4.86 -3.94 9.16
CA GLY A 88 3.93 -4.56 8.20
C GLY A 88 2.48 -4.09 8.29
N THR A 89 2.21 -3.03 9.05
CA THR A 89 0.94 -2.31 9.01
C THR A 89 0.82 -1.52 7.70
N VAL A 90 -0.33 -1.65 7.04
CA VAL A 90 -0.70 -0.90 5.85
C VAL A 90 -1.83 0.05 6.19
N LYS A 91 -1.65 1.32 5.89
CA LYS A 91 -2.64 2.38 6.03
C LYS A 91 -3.33 2.63 4.68
N ILE A 92 -4.65 2.81 4.73
CA ILE A 92 -5.50 3.23 3.63
C ILE A 92 -6.25 4.47 4.09
N GLU A 93 -6.26 5.49 3.24
CA GLU A 93 -6.94 6.75 3.50
C GLU A 93 -8.00 7.00 2.43
N GLY A 94 -9.16 7.53 2.84
CA GLY A 94 -10.24 7.91 1.96
C GLY A 94 -11.46 7.00 2.06
N ILE A 95 -12.65 7.61 2.04
CA ILE A 95 -13.92 6.92 2.27
C ILE A 95 -14.18 5.86 1.18
N GLU A 96 -13.94 6.20 -0.08
CA GLU A 96 -14.19 5.29 -1.20
C GLU A 96 -13.13 4.18 -1.24
N GLU A 97 -11.86 4.51 -1.02
CA GLU A 97 -10.78 3.52 -0.87
C GLU A 97 -11.11 2.50 0.21
N ILE A 98 -11.53 2.97 1.38
CA ILE A 98 -11.87 2.12 2.53
C ILE A 98 -13.10 1.25 2.24
N LYS A 99 -14.12 1.77 1.55
CA LYS A 99 -15.29 0.99 1.13
C LYS A 99 -14.89 -0.20 0.25
N VAL A 100 -14.08 0.04 -0.78
CA VAL A 100 -13.60 -1.01 -1.68
C VAL A 100 -12.83 -2.08 -0.91
N ILE A 101 -11.89 -1.65 -0.07
CA ILE A 101 -11.03 -2.55 0.69
C ILE A 101 -11.84 -3.38 1.71
N SER A 102 -12.76 -2.74 2.43
CA SER A 102 -13.61 -3.42 3.42
C SER A 102 -14.55 -4.42 2.77
N LYS A 103 -15.03 -4.13 1.55
CA LYS A 103 -15.80 -5.10 0.76
C LYS A 103 -14.99 -6.36 0.45
N ILE A 104 -13.72 -6.22 0.06
CA ILE A 104 -12.84 -7.37 -0.22
C ILE A 104 -12.61 -8.20 1.05
N LEU A 105 -12.43 -7.53 2.18
CA LEU A 105 -12.17 -8.17 3.46
C LEU A 105 -13.42 -8.66 4.20
N ASN A 106 -14.62 -8.43 3.64
CA ASN A 106 -15.91 -8.66 4.32
C ASN A 106 -15.95 -8.03 5.72
N LYS A 107 -15.41 -6.81 5.87
CA LYS A 107 -15.44 -6.04 7.11
C LYS A 107 -16.58 -5.03 7.07
N GLU A 108 -17.25 -4.86 8.20
CA GLU A 108 -18.20 -3.77 8.37
C GLU A 108 -17.44 -2.44 8.56
N LEU A 109 -17.89 -1.42 7.84
CA LEU A 109 -17.40 -0.06 8.03
C LEU A 109 -18.02 0.50 9.29
N ASN A 110 -17.19 1.06 10.19
CA ASN A 110 -17.74 1.88 11.26
C ASN A 110 -18.07 3.27 10.68
N PRO A 111 -19.36 3.63 10.52
CA PRO A 111 -19.77 4.93 9.96
C PRO A 111 -19.36 6.11 10.85
N PHE A 112 -18.93 5.86 12.09
CA PHE A 112 -18.44 6.85 13.04
C PHE A 112 -16.91 6.93 13.10
N SER A 113 -16.18 6.19 12.26
CA SER A 113 -14.72 6.34 12.15
C SER A 113 -14.40 7.72 11.57
N LYS A 114 -14.06 8.66 12.45
CA LYS A 114 -13.84 10.08 12.09
C LYS A 114 -12.66 10.30 11.15
N ASP A 115 -11.72 9.36 11.14
CA ASP A 115 -10.41 9.63 10.56
C ASP A 115 -10.32 9.25 9.08
N ASN A 116 -11.35 8.60 8.50
CA ASN A 116 -11.31 8.07 7.12
C ASN A 116 -10.03 7.26 6.85
N ILE A 117 -9.58 6.51 7.86
CA ILE A 117 -8.38 5.68 7.85
C ILE A 117 -8.74 4.24 8.20
N LEU A 118 -8.20 3.29 7.44
CA LEU A 118 -8.23 1.86 7.76
C LEU A 118 -6.79 1.34 7.85
N TYR A 119 -6.52 0.56 8.89
CA TYR A 119 -5.27 -0.18 9.03
C TYR A 119 -5.51 -1.65 8.71
N MET A 120 -4.58 -2.24 7.97
CA MET A 120 -4.57 -3.66 7.62
C MET A 120 -3.20 -4.29 7.89
N TYR A 121 -3.20 -5.58 8.19
CA TYR A 121 -1.97 -6.35 8.35
C TYR A 121 -1.68 -7.25 7.14
N LYS A 122 -0.50 -7.89 7.13
CA LYS A 122 -0.03 -8.73 6.02
C LYS A 122 -1.03 -9.77 5.50
N PRO A 123 -1.81 -10.50 6.33
CA PRO A 123 -2.79 -11.46 5.82
C PRO A 123 -3.89 -10.78 4.98
N GLU A 124 -4.43 -9.67 5.46
CA GLU A 124 -5.48 -8.90 4.81
C GLU A 124 -4.99 -8.24 3.52
N LEU A 125 -3.77 -7.70 3.57
CA LEU A 125 -3.10 -7.19 2.38
C LEU A 125 -3.00 -8.24 1.27
N ARG A 126 -2.74 -9.50 1.63
CA ARG A 126 -2.69 -10.60 0.65
C ARG A 126 -4.03 -10.82 -0.01
N GLU A 127 -5.13 -10.79 0.74
CA GLU A 127 -6.48 -10.91 0.20
C GLU A 127 -6.81 -9.76 -0.75
N VAL A 128 -6.53 -8.52 -0.35
CA VAL A 128 -6.70 -7.33 -1.20
C VAL A 128 -5.93 -7.49 -2.51
N ARG A 129 -4.66 -7.91 -2.46
CA ARG A 129 -3.79 -8.05 -3.63
C ARG A 129 -4.17 -9.23 -4.53
N ARG A 130 -4.89 -10.23 -4.02
CA ARG A 130 -5.47 -11.29 -4.86
C ARG A 130 -6.60 -10.74 -5.73
N VAL A 131 -7.40 -9.83 -5.20
CA VAL A 131 -8.54 -9.23 -5.92
C VAL A 131 -8.10 -8.06 -6.81
N LEU A 132 -7.28 -7.14 -6.29
CA LEU A 132 -6.89 -5.90 -6.96
C LEU A 132 -5.36 -5.78 -7.19
N PRO A 133 -4.69 -6.72 -7.88
CA PRO A 133 -3.24 -6.67 -8.08
C PRO A 133 -2.74 -5.53 -8.99
N THR A 134 -3.58 -4.90 -9.81
CA THR A 134 -3.18 -3.86 -10.77
C THR A 134 -3.88 -2.51 -10.54
N ALA A 135 -4.96 -2.50 -9.77
CA ALA A 135 -5.67 -1.29 -9.33
C ALA A 135 -5.22 -0.80 -7.94
N THR A 136 -4.23 -1.44 -7.32
CA THR A 136 -3.60 -1.01 -6.07
C THR A 136 -2.10 -0.80 -6.24
N GLN A 137 -1.51 0.11 -5.46
CA GLN A 137 -0.08 0.39 -5.48
C GLN A 137 0.47 0.62 -4.08
N TYR A 138 1.62 0.02 -3.79
CA TYR A 138 2.32 0.28 -2.55
C TYR A 138 2.99 1.65 -2.58
N LEU A 139 2.86 2.39 -1.48
CA LEU A 139 3.64 3.58 -1.20
C LEU A 139 4.37 3.35 0.12
N PHE A 140 5.69 3.52 0.13
CA PHE A 140 6.49 3.39 1.33
C PHE A 140 6.85 4.80 1.79
N LYS A 141 6.35 5.21 2.95
CA LYS A 141 6.80 6.41 3.65
C LYS A 141 7.86 6.01 4.66
N ILE A 142 8.98 6.72 4.62
CA ILE A 142 10.03 6.63 5.62
C ILE A 142 9.80 7.80 6.56
N GLY A 143 9.64 7.50 7.84
CA GLY A 143 9.81 8.47 8.91
C GLY A 143 11.25 8.97 8.83
N ILE A 144 11.41 10.18 8.31
CA ILE A 144 12.64 10.93 8.48
C ILE A 144 12.39 11.74 9.75
N ASP A 145 12.79 11.17 10.88
CA ASP A 145 12.99 11.94 12.11
C ASP A 145 14.26 12.78 11.98
#